data_AF-A0A968L3I3-F1
#
_entry.id   AF-A0A968L3I3-F1
#
_cell.length_a   1.000
_cell.length_b   1.000
_cell.length_c   1.000
_cell.angle_alpha   90.00
_cell.angle_beta   90.00
_cell.angle_gamma   90.00
#
_symmetry.space_group_name_H-M   'P 1'
#
loop_
_entity.id
_entity.type
_entity.pdbx_description
1 polymer ?
#
loop_
_entity_poly.entity_id
_entity_poly.type
_entity_poly.pdbx_seq_one_letter_code
_entity_poly.pdbx_strand_id
1 'polypeptide(L)'
;MGVPFWDAFTVEQCRQITASLASMGYRFDGREGWQDGRRPGYRELSQALAAVGVDPIRIRIWPNSTEIGALFRGARPAADDLVARDAPDLRLEAVRELTRWHADSLADLWLAWEAARPWLLSGPRSVATTD
;
A
#
# COMPACT_ATOMS: atom_id res chain seq x y z
N MET A 1 14.41 -7.00 -1.52
CA MET A 1 13.86 -8.25 -2.09
C MET A 1 12.85 -8.77 -1.10
N GLY A 2 11.57 -8.78 -1.47
CA GLY A 2 10.44 -9.12 -0.59
C GLY A 2 10.44 -10.60 -0.18
N VAL A 3 9.51 -10.97 0.68
CA VAL A 3 9.35 -12.37 1.12
C VAL A 3 8.78 -13.20 -0.05
N PRO A 4 9.35 -14.39 -0.37
CA PRO A 4 8.93 -15.22 -1.52
C PRO A 4 7.44 -15.62 -1.53
N PHE A 5 6.77 -15.51 -0.38
CA PHE A 5 5.35 -15.78 -0.23
C PHE A 5 4.49 -14.98 -1.23
N TRP A 6 4.80 -13.70 -1.44
CA TRP A 6 4.01 -12.85 -2.33
C TRP A 6 4.16 -13.21 -3.81
N ASP A 7 5.24 -13.87 -4.19
CA ASP A 7 5.52 -14.24 -5.59
C ASP A 7 4.50 -15.26 -6.13
N ALA A 8 3.74 -15.92 -5.25
CA ALA A 8 2.68 -16.85 -5.62
C ALA A 8 1.36 -16.16 -6.04
N PHE A 9 1.26 -14.84 -5.91
CA PHE A 9 0.01 -14.09 -6.04
C PHE A 9 0.14 -12.92 -7.02
N THR A 10 -0.97 -12.58 -7.67
CA THR A 10 -1.06 -11.32 -8.42
C THR A 10 -1.12 -10.13 -7.44
N VAL A 11 -0.81 -8.92 -7.93
CA VAL A 11 -0.93 -7.69 -7.12
C VAL A 11 -2.35 -7.54 -6.53
N GLU A 12 -3.37 -7.88 -7.31
CA GLU A 12 -4.77 -7.82 -6.85
C GLU A 12 -5.04 -8.83 -5.73
N GLN A 13 -4.55 -10.07 -5.86
CA GLN A 13 -4.65 -11.06 -4.79
C GLN A 13 -3.89 -10.61 -3.54
N CYS A 14 -2.69 -10.06 -3.67
CA CYS A 14 -1.93 -9.49 -2.54
C CYS A 14 -2.73 -8.40 -1.81
N ARG A 15 -3.41 -7.50 -2.55
CA ARG A 15 -4.27 -6.45 -1.98
C ARG A 15 -5.45 -7.05 -1.22
N GLN A 16 -6.12 -8.03 -1.80
CA GLN A 16 -7.27 -8.70 -1.18
C GLN A 16 -6.87 -9.49 0.08
N ILE A 17 -5.74 -10.19 0.05
CA ILE A 17 -5.18 -10.90 1.22
C ILE A 17 -4.86 -9.90 2.32
N THR A 18 -4.20 -8.78 1.97
CA THR A 18 -3.88 -7.71 2.92
C THR A 18 -5.13 -7.08 3.51
N ALA A 19 -6.17 -6.84 2.71
CA ALA A 19 -7.46 -6.33 3.18
C ALA A 19 -8.16 -7.32 4.13
N SER A 20 -8.09 -8.62 3.84
CA SER A 20 -8.61 -9.66 4.73
C SER A 20 -7.84 -9.73 6.05
N LEU A 21 -6.52 -9.57 6.03
CA LEU A 21 -5.72 -9.50 7.26
C LEU A 21 -6.09 -8.26 8.09
N ALA A 22 -6.31 -7.13 7.44
CA ALA A 22 -6.71 -5.89 8.10
C ALA A 22 -8.10 -5.98 8.75
N SER A 23 -9.06 -6.70 8.14
CA SER A 23 -10.39 -6.91 8.73
C SER A 23 -10.34 -7.79 9.99
N MET A 24 -9.33 -8.66 10.10
CA MET A 24 -9.02 -9.45 11.31
C MET A 24 -8.17 -8.68 12.34
N GLY A 25 -7.79 -7.43 12.05
CA GLY A 25 -7.02 -6.57 12.95
C GLY A 25 -5.50 -6.64 12.77
N TYR A 26 -5.00 -7.29 11.71
CA TYR A 26 -3.57 -7.32 11.37
C TYR A 26 -3.27 -6.28 10.31
N ARG A 27 -2.67 -5.16 10.72
CA ARG A 27 -2.47 -3.99 9.85
C ARG A 27 -1.00 -3.77 9.55
N PHE A 28 -0.72 -3.32 8.33
CA PHE A 28 0.60 -2.82 7.94
C PHE A 28 0.85 -1.44 8.55
N ASP A 29 2.06 -1.18 9.02
CA ASP A 29 2.45 0.08 9.65
C ASP A 29 2.81 1.20 8.66
N GLY A 30 2.76 0.92 7.35
CA GLY A 30 3.11 1.88 6.30
C GLY A 30 4.61 1.92 5.98
N ARG A 31 5.46 1.15 6.67
CA ARG A 31 6.91 1.10 6.48
C ARG A 31 7.35 -0.27 6.02
N GLU A 32 7.59 -1.19 6.96
CA GLU A 32 8.11 -2.53 6.67
C GLU A 32 7.53 -3.60 7.61
N GLY A 33 6.62 -3.21 8.50
CA GLY A 33 6.22 -4.03 9.63
C GLY A 33 4.72 -4.03 9.90
N TRP A 34 4.37 -4.67 11.00
CA TRP A 34 2.99 -4.75 11.45
C TRP A 34 2.73 -3.68 12.51
N GLN A 35 1.58 -3.03 12.42
CA GLN A 35 1.11 -2.08 13.42
C GLN A 35 1.10 -2.76 14.81
N ASP A 36 1.60 -2.04 15.81
CA ASP A 36 1.73 -2.50 17.20
C ASP A 36 2.48 -3.84 17.38
N GLY A 37 3.29 -4.23 16.39
CA GLY A 37 4.00 -5.52 16.38
C GLY A 37 3.06 -6.74 16.27
N ARG A 38 1.76 -6.54 16.03
CA ARG A 38 0.76 -7.60 15.96
C ARG A 38 0.84 -8.33 14.63
N ARG A 39 1.47 -9.51 14.65
CA ARG A 39 1.69 -10.34 13.46
C ARG A 39 0.65 -11.46 13.39
N PRO A 40 0.13 -11.80 12.19
CA PRO A 40 -0.71 -12.97 12.04
C PRO A 40 0.10 -14.26 12.27
N GLY A 41 -0.56 -15.32 12.69
CA GLY A 41 -0.01 -16.66 12.67
C GLY A 41 -0.34 -17.37 11.36
N TYR A 42 0.05 -18.65 11.28
CA TYR A 42 -0.31 -19.52 10.16
C TYR A 42 -1.82 -19.57 9.95
N ARG A 43 -2.59 -19.72 11.03
CA ARG A 43 -4.06 -19.82 10.99
C ARG A 43 -4.70 -18.59 10.35
N GLU A 44 -4.31 -17.40 10.78
CA GLU A 44 -4.88 -16.15 10.26
C GLU A 44 -4.44 -15.91 8.81
N LEU A 45 -3.22 -16.29 8.46
CA LEU A 45 -2.76 -16.23 7.08
C LEU A 45 -3.53 -17.21 6.18
N SER A 46 -3.78 -18.44 6.62
CA SER A 46 -4.64 -19.39 5.91
C SER A 46 -6.08 -18.89 5.76
N GLN A 47 -6.62 -18.25 6.81
CA GLN A 47 -7.97 -17.67 6.76
C GLN A 47 -8.05 -16.52 5.76
N ALA A 48 -7.03 -15.66 5.70
CA ALA A 48 -6.96 -14.58 4.72
C ALA A 48 -6.89 -15.11 3.28
N LEU A 49 -6.14 -16.19 3.03
CA LEU A 49 -6.10 -16.85 1.72
C LEU A 49 -7.46 -17.44 1.34
N ALA A 50 -8.13 -18.13 2.28
CA ALA A 50 -9.45 -18.71 2.03
C ALA A 50 -10.49 -17.64 1.70
N ALA A 51 -10.43 -16.46 2.34
CA ALA A 51 -11.33 -15.34 2.08
C ALA A 51 -11.21 -14.79 0.64
N VAL A 52 -10.08 -15.02 -0.03
CA VAL A 52 -9.84 -14.62 -1.42
C VAL A 52 -9.93 -15.80 -2.41
N GLY A 53 -10.48 -16.93 -1.97
CA GLY A 53 -10.67 -18.12 -2.79
C GLY A 53 -9.39 -18.91 -3.08
N VAL A 54 -8.30 -18.64 -2.35
CA VAL A 54 -7.06 -19.40 -2.44
C VAL A 54 -7.10 -20.53 -1.41
N ASP A 55 -6.99 -21.77 -1.89
CA ASP A 55 -6.83 -22.94 -1.04
C ASP A 55 -5.40 -22.97 -0.43
N PRO A 56 -5.25 -22.92 0.91
CA PRO A 56 -3.97 -23.02 1.60
C PRO A 56 -3.10 -24.21 1.20
N ILE A 57 -3.71 -25.32 0.76
CA ILE A 57 -3.02 -26.54 0.33
C ILE A 57 -2.20 -26.30 -0.95
N ARG A 58 -2.58 -25.31 -1.78
CA ARG A 58 -1.88 -24.98 -3.02
C ARG A 58 -0.62 -24.15 -2.80
N ILE A 59 -0.40 -23.66 -1.58
CA ILE A 59 0.78 -22.86 -1.24
C ILE A 59 1.96 -23.79 -0.98
N ARG A 60 2.95 -23.75 -1.89
CA ARG A 60 4.15 -24.60 -1.81
C ARG A 60 5.16 -24.13 -0.78
N ILE A 61 5.28 -22.81 -0.60
CA ILE A 61 6.28 -22.21 0.28
C ILE A 61 5.52 -21.35 1.29
N TRP A 62 5.36 -21.89 2.49
CA TRP A 62 4.78 -21.17 3.61
C TRP A 62 5.85 -20.36 4.34
N PRO A 63 5.60 -19.06 4.60
CA PRO A 63 6.53 -18.26 5.39
C PRO A 63 6.53 -18.74 6.84
N ASN A 64 7.72 -18.85 7.43
CA ASN A 64 7.88 -19.05 8.86
C ASN A 64 7.55 -17.77 9.65
N SER A 65 7.53 -17.83 10.98
CA SER A 65 7.16 -16.68 11.83
C SER A 65 8.03 -15.43 11.63
N THR A 66 9.32 -15.61 11.32
CA THR A 66 10.24 -14.51 11.02
C THR A 66 9.90 -13.87 9.67
N GLU A 67 9.64 -14.69 8.66
CA GLU A 67 9.23 -14.26 7.32
C GLU A 67 7.86 -13.56 7.35
N ILE A 68 6.91 -14.07 8.14
CA ILE A 68 5.61 -13.43 8.38
C ILE A 68 5.80 -12.02 8.96
N GLY A 69 6.71 -11.88 9.93
CA GLY A 69 7.07 -10.58 10.51
C GLY A 69 7.71 -9.60 9.51
N ALA A 70 8.25 -10.11 8.41
CA ALA A 70 8.92 -9.34 7.36
C ALA A 70 8.11 -9.30 6.04
N LEU A 71 6.84 -9.74 6.03
CA LEU A 71 6.03 -9.83 4.80
C LEU A 71 6.00 -8.54 3.99
N PHE A 72 5.96 -7.39 4.67
CA PHE A 72 5.92 -6.08 4.02
C PHE A 72 7.30 -5.41 3.89
N ARG A 73 8.40 -6.14 4.14
CA ARG A 73 9.75 -5.59 3.97
C ARG A 73 9.98 -5.19 2.52
N GLY A 74 10.32 -3.91 2.31
CA GLY A 74 10.49 -3.33 0.98
C GLY A 74 9.19 -3.11 0.22
N ALA A 75 8.03 -3.37 0.82
CA ALA A 75 6.77 -2.92 0.26
C ALA A 75 6.74 -1.39 0.28
N ARG A 76 6.22 -0.81 -0.79
CA ARG A 76 5.97 0.63 -0.88
C ARG A 76 4.47 0.81 -1.11
N PRO A 77 3.82 1.74 -0.40
CA PRO A 77 2.48 2.15 -0.77
C PRO A 77 2.46 2.58 -2.24
N ALA A 78 1.53 2.04 -3.02
CA ALA A 78 1.32 2.45 -4.41
C ALA A 78 0.51 3.76 -4.42
N ALA A 79 1.15 4.86 -3.99
CA ALA A 79 0.50 6.16 -3.88
C ALA A 79 -0.03 6.64 -5.23
N ASP A 80 0.74 6.41 -6.29
CA ASP A 80 0.34 6.79 -7.65
C ASP A 80 -0.92 6.05 -8.11
N ASP A 81 -1.01 4.73 -7.85
CA ASP A 81 -2.21 3.93 -8.14
C ASP A 81 -3.41 4.42 -7.33
N LEU A 82 -3.20 4.75 -6.05
CA LEU A 82 -4.24 5.27 -5.17
C LEU A 82 -4.79 6.60 -5.70
N VAL A 83 -3.90 7.52 -6.07
CA VAL A 83 -4.25 8.83 -6.63
C VAL A 83 -4.92 8.68 -8.00
N ALA A 84 -4.38 7.84 -8.89
CA ALA A 84 -4.96 7.61 -10.21
C ALA A 84 -6.38 7.01 -10.13
N ARG A 85 -6.67 6.22 -9.10
CA ARG A 85 -7.99 5.63 -8.88
C ARG A 85 -8.96 6.59 -8.21
N ASP A 86 -8.54 7.24 -7.12
CA ASP A 86 -9.44 7.93 -6.20
C ASP A 86 -9.42 9.46 -6.38
N ALA A 87 -8.40 10.01 -7.05
CA ALA A 87 -8.27 11.43 -7.40
C ALA A 87 -7.58 11.66 -8.77
N PRO A 88 -8.09 11.07 -9.88
CA PRO A 88 -7.42 11.05 -11.19
C PRO A 88 -7.16 12.45 -11.76
N ASP A 89 -8.01 13.41 -11.43
CA ASP A 89 -7.91 14.79 -11.88
C ASP A 89 -7.31 15.70 -10.80
N LEU A 90 -6.80 15.16 -9.69
CA LEU A 90 -6.20 15.91 -8.59
C LEU A 90 -7.10 17.05 -8.07
N ARG A 91 -8.42 16.83 -7.95
CA ARG A 91 -9.30 17.79 -7.27
C ARG A 91 -8.90 17.95 -5.80
N LEU A 92 -8.91 19.19 -5.32
CA LEU A 92 -8.45 19.54 -3.97
C LEU A 92 -9.19 18.73 -2.90
N GLU A 93 -10.51 18.58 -3.04
CA GLU A 93 -11.34 17.86 -2.08
C GLU A 93 -10.98 16.37 -2.02
N ALA A 94 -10.77 15.75 -3.19
CA ALA A 94 -10.41 14.33 -3.28
C ALA A 94 -9.01 14.08 -2.69
N VAL A 95 -8.03 14.94 -2.98
CA VAL A 95 -6.67 14.81 -2.44
C VAL A 95 -6.62 15.09 -0.93
N ARG A 96 -7.43 16.03 -0.43
CA ARG A 96 -7.58 16.25 1.02
C ARG A 96 -8.19 15.05 1.73
N GLU A 97 -9.20 14.41 1.13
CA GLU A 97 -9.79 13.19 1.69
C GLU A 97 -8.77 12.04 1.74
N LEU A 98 -7.89 11.93 0.74
CA LEU A 98 -6.81 10.93 0.72
C LEU A 98 -5.73 11.18 1.78
N THR A 99 -5.41 12.44 2.07
CA THR A 99 -4.29 12.81 2.98
C THR A 99 -4.70 12.91 4.46
N ARG A 100 -6.01 13.06 4.75
CA ARG A 100 -6.57 13.16 6.11
C ARG A 100 -5.70 14.02 7.06
N TRP A 101 -5.38 13.54 8.26
CA TRP A 101 -4.71 14.31 9.33
C TRP A 101 -3.24 14.66 9.05
N HIS A 102 -2.66 14.21 7.93
CA HIS A 102 -1.31 14.64 7.52
C HIS A 102 -1.34 15.94 6.68
N ALA A 103 -2.50 16.60 6.59
CA ALA A 103 -2.71 17.78 5.75
C ALA A 103 -2.05 19.08 6.28
N ASP A 104 -1.67 19.15 7.56
CA ASP A 104 -1.13 20.40 8.13
C ASP A 104 0.23 20.79 7.52
N SER A 105 1.11 19.82 7.26
CA SER A 105 2.39 20.06 6.59
C SER A 105 2.24 20.46 5.11
N LEU A 106 1.04 20.33 4.56
CA LEU A 106 0.71 20.66 3.17
C LEU A 106 -0.12 21.94 3.06
N ALA A 107 -0.24 22.74 4.14
CA ALA A 107 -1.04 23.95 4.18
C ALA A 107 -0.77 24.91 2.99
N ASP A 108 0.50 25.18 2.71
CA ASP A 108 0.89 26.06 1.60
C ASP A 108 0.55 25.48 0.23
N LEU A 109 0.71 24.16 0.08
CA LEU A 109 0.30 23.45 -1.13
C LEU A 109 -1.22 23.53 -1.34
N TRP A 110 -2.01 23.45 -0.27
CA TRP A 110 -3.46 23.60 -0.35
C TRP A 110 -3.88 25.02 -0.73
N LEU A 111 -3.18 26.04 -0.25
CA LEU A 111 -3.43 27.43 -0.62
C LEU A 111 -3.10 27.69 -2.10
N ALA A 112 -2.02 27.07 -2.60
CA ALA A 112 -1.56 27.22 -3.98
C ALA A 112 -2.13 26.17 -4.95
N TRP A 113 -3.12 25.35 -4.54
CA TRP A 113 -3.48 24.12 -5.24
C TRP A 113 -3.89 24.33 -6.70
N GLU A 114 -4.75 25.31 -6.99
CA GLU A 114 -5.20 25.58 -8.37
C GLU A 114 -4.05 25.99 -9.30
N ALA A 115 -3.03 26.66 -8.75
CA ALA A 115 -1.83 27.00 -9.50
C ALA A 115 -0.90 25.79 -9.68
N ALA A 116 -0.79 24.91 -8.67
CA ALA A 116 0.08 23.75 -8.67
C ALA A 116 -0.47 22.57 -9.49
N ARG A 117 -1.80 22.38 -9.51
CA ARG A 117 -2.49 21.23 -10.10
C ARG A 117 -2.12 20.96 -11.56
N PRO A 118 -2.08 21.95 -12.48
CA PRO A 118 -1.65 21.71 -13.86
C PRO A 118 -0.21 21.17 -13.97
N TRP A 119 0.69 21.61 -13.09
CA TRP A 119 2.07 21.14 -13.05
C TRP A 119 2.16 19.69 -12.57
N LEU A 120 1.38 19.32 -11.55
CA LEU A 120 1.30 17.95 -11.05
C LEU A 120 0.73 16.99 -12.10
N LEU A 121 -0.30 17.42 -12.84
CA LEU A 121 -0.90 16.65 -13.93
C LEU A 121 0.01 16.52 -15.16
N SER A 122 0.92 17.47 -15.36
CA SER A 122 1.87 17.44 -16.48
C SER A 122 3.02 16.44 -16.27
N GLY A 123 3.10 15.80 -15.09
CA GLY A 123 4.14 14.85 -14.73
C GLY A 123 5.52 15.50 -14.53
N PRO A 124 6.53 14.74 -14.07
CA PRO A 124 7.88 15.25 -13.93
C PRO A 124 8.41 15.66 -15.30
N ARG A 125 8.66 16.96 -15.50
CA ARG A 125 9.64 17.39 -16.51
C ARG A 125 10.97 16.84 -16.03
N SER A 126 11.56 15.90 -16.78
CA SER A 126 12.97 15.55 -16.59
C SER A 126 13.76 16.84 -16.60
N VAL A 127 14.23 17.25 -15.43
CA VAL A 127 15.22 18.32 -15.35
C VAL A 127 16.45 17.68 -15.95
N ALA A 128 16.72 18.01 -17.21
CA ALA A 128 17.98 17.65 -17.84
C ALA A 128 19.06 18.23 -16.93
N THR A 129 19.75 17.36 -16.20
CA THR A 129 21.00 17.70 -15.53
C THR A 129 21.98 18.06 -16.64
N THR A 130 22.09 19.36 -16.91
CA THR A 130 23.18 19.90 -17.73
C THR A 130 24.43 19.85 -16.86
N ASP A 131 25.34 18.96 -17.27
CA ASP A 131 26.76 18.94 -16.91
C ASP A 131 27.44 20.25 -17.37
#